data_AF-A0A4Q1SKE0-F1
#
_entry.id   AF-A0A4Q1SKE0-F1
#
_cell.length_a   1.000
_cell.length_b   1.000
_cell.length_c   1.000
_cell.angle_alpha   90.00
_cell.angle_beta   90.00
_cell.angle_gamma   90.00
#
_symmetry.space_group_name_H-M   'P 1'
#
loop_
_entity.id
_entity.type
_entity.pdbx_description
1 polymer ?
#
loop_
_entity_poly.entity_id
_entity_poly.type
_entity_poly.pdbx_seq_one_letter_code
_entity_poly.pdbx_strand_id
1 'polypeptide(L)'
;MRPDARPDTKPDTKIDPETAEAFIAERKIGERIKRLRLKKSMGLVELGRHTGLSASFLSQLETGRVVPTLRNLARIAMVFSKDLSYFFEPEPHTLFRVHRKSDRVRLPQTGTDDPTYYFESLGYMVPDRHMDPYYAEFIPLRADKEVRPHVHPGYEFLYMLQGELQIRHGDKAHVLEAGDSVYFDASTPHAYRCAGSIPAVALIVTMHQQHLMQSAAARPLASAGSAGRGSQHGGAAPVPAARSLDRDLMQAKPLG
;
A
#
# COMPACT_ATOMS: atom_id res chain seq x y z
N MET A 1 -55.74 20.91 20.52
CA MET A 1 -54.59 20.01 20.31
C MET A 1 -53.51 20.75 19.53
N ARG A 2 -52.47 21.23 20.20
CA ARG A 2 -51.19 21.65 19.60
C ARG A 2 -50.09 20.84 20.29
N PRO A 3 -49.05 20.40 19.57
CA PRO A 3 -48.20 19.30 19.99
C PRO A 3 -47.11 19.76 20.95
N ASP A 4 -46.77 18.85 21.87
CA ASP A 4 -45.63 18.92 22.78
C ASP A 4 -44.33 19.30 22.06
N ALA A 5 -43.69 20.36 22.52
CA ALA A 5 -42.29 20.62 22.24
C ALA A 5 -41.45 19.60 23.03
N ARG A 6 -40.86 18.63 22.34
CA ARG A 6 -39.78 17.82 22.93
C ARG A 6 -38.52 18.68 23.01
N PRO A 7 -37.78 18.67 24.12
CA PRO A 7 -36.53 19.41 24.22
C PRO A 7 -35.47 18.75 23.32
N ASP A 8 -34.86 19.54 22.43
CA ASP A 8 -33.69 19.16 21.65
C ASP A 8 -32.48 18.99 22.58
N THR A 9 -32.30 17.80 23.16
CA THR A 9 -31.04 17.44 23.81
C THR A 9 -30.08 16.88 22.76
N LYS A 10 -29.15 17.70 22.27
CA LYS A 10 -27.97 17.20 21.56
C LYS A 10 -27.21 16.23 22.47
N PRO A 11 -26.84 15.03 22.02
CA PRO A 11 -25.99 14.15 22.82
C PRO A 11 -24.63 14.83 23.01
N ASP A 12 -24.30 15.14 24.27
CA ASP A 12 -23.01 15.68 24.68
C ASP A 12 -21.96 14.59 24.41
N THR A 13 -21.37 14.63 23.21
CA THR A 13 -20.44 13.62 22.70
C THR A 13 -19.06 13.85 23.34
N LYS A 14 -18.99 13.69 24.66
CA LYS A 14 -17.73 13.74 25.39
C LYS A 14 -17.06 12.38 25.27
N ILE A 15 -15.87 12.37 24.68
CA ILE A 15 -15.01 11.19 24.68
C ILE A 15 -14.61 10.93 26.13
N ASP A 16 -14.87 9.72 26.58
CA ASP A 16 -14.50 9.27 27.92
C ASP A 16 -12.96 9.27 28.09
N PRO A 17 -12.42 9.81 29.20
CA PRO A 17 -10.99 9.82 29.48
C PRO A 17 -10.31 8.45 29.41
N GLU A 18 -10.98 7.37 29.84
CA GLU A 18 -10.40 6.02 29.78
C GLU A 18 -10.22 5.56 28.33
N THR A 19 -11.15 5.93 27.44
CA THR A 19 -11.05 5.67 26.00
C THR A 19 -9.87 6.42 25.37
N ALA A 20 -9.63 7.67 25.76
CA ALA A 20 -8.48 8.44 25.29
C ALA A 20 -7.14 7.86 25.81
N GLU A 21 -7.11 7.40 27.06
CA GLU A 21 -5.95 6.74 27.66
C GLU A 21 -5.64 5.40 26.99
N ALA A 22 -6.66 4.59 26.70
CA ALA A 22 -6.51 3.33 25.98
C ALA A 22 -5.95 3.53 24.57
N PHE A 23 -6.45 4.54 23.84
CA PHE A 23 -5.95 4.91 22.51
C PHE A 23 -4.46 5.35 22.54
N ILE A 24 -4.03 6.03 23.60
CA ILE A 24 -2.63 6.41 23.78
C ILE A 24 -1.78 5.20 24.19
N ALA A 25 -2.29 4.34 25.06
CA ALA A 25 -1.61 3.12 25.50
C ALA A 25 -1.32 2.15 24.34
N GLU A 26 -2.22 2.07 23.35
CA GLU A 26 -2.06 1.29 22.12
C GLU A 26 -0.77 1.66 21.35
N ARG A 27 -0.29 2.90 21.48
CA ARG A 27 0.94 3.38 20.82
C ARG A 27 2.23 2.88 21.45
N LYS A 28 2.16 2.07 22.53
CA LYS A 28 3.30 1.41 23.20
C LYS A 28 4.48 2.34 23.48
N ILE A 29 4.18 3.58 23.87
CA ILE A 29 5.16 4.65 24.05
C ILE A 29 6.26 4.26 25.04
N GLY A 30 5.91 3.58 26.13
CA GLY A 30 6.85 3.08 27.13
C GLY A 30 7.91 2.12 26.57
N GLU A 31 7.49 1.18 25.71
CA GLU A 31 8.40 0.23 25.07
C GLU A 31 9.40 0.94 24.15
N ARG A 32 8.97 2.00 23.46
CA ARG A 32 9.83 2.81 22.59
C ARG A 32 10.89 3.58 23.38
N ILE A 33 10.51 4.15 24.52
CA ILE A 33 11.44 4.81 25.44
C ILE A 33 12.50 3.80 25.91
N LYS A 34 12.07 2.62 26.37
CA LYS A 34 12.96 1.54 26.79
C LYS A 34 13.91 1.12 25.68
N ARG A 35 13.42 0.96 24.46
CA ARG A 35 14.23 0.59 23.28
C ARG A 35 15.31 1.62 22.97
N LEU A 36 14.97 2.92 22.98
CA LEU A 36 15.94 4.00 22.77
C LEU A 36 17.04 3.97 23.84
N ARG A 37 16.64 3.81 25.11
CA ARG A 37 17.57 3.73 26.24
C ARG A 37 18.53 2.54 26.10
N LEU A 38 18.01 1.35 25.84
CA LEU A 38 18.81 0.14 25.68
C LEU A 38 19.71 0.18 24.43
N LYS A 39 19.26 0.78 23.32
CA LYS A 39 20.07 0.97 22.11
C LYS A 39 21.31 1.85 22.34
N LYS A 40 21.24 2.74 23.34
CA LYS A 40 22.36 3.57 23.79
C LYS A 40 23.11 2.98 24.99
N SER A 41 22.80 1.74 25.39
CA SER A 41 23.36 1.08 26.58
C SER A 41 23.22 1.91 27.87
N MET A 42 22.18 2.72 27.95
CA MET A 42 21.99 3.70 29.02
C MET A 42 21.19 3.13 30.19
N GLY A 43 21.61 3.40 31.43
CA GLY A 43 20.86 3.03 32.63
C GLY A 43 19.64 3.94 32.88
N LEU A 44 18.68 3.51 33.69
CA LEU A 44 17.54 4.39 34.09
C LEU A 44 18.01 5.61 34.88
N VAL A 45 19.00 5.45 35.75
CA VAL A 45 19.62 6.53 36.53
C VAL A 45 20.30 7.54 35.61
N GLU A 46 21.01 7.04 34.60
CA GLU A 46 21.70 7.86 33.62
C GLU A 46 20.72 8.64 32.72
N LEU A 47 19.69 7.98 32.19
CA LEU A 47 18.62 8.65 31.46
C LEU A 47 17.92 9.71 32.33
N GLY A 48 17.73 9.42 33.62
CA GLY A 48 17.17 10.35 34.58
C GLY A 48 18.01 11.62 34.73
N ARG A 49 19.34 11.48 34.78
CA ARG A 49 20.28 12.61 34.81
C ARG A 49 20.18 13.49 33.57
N HIS A 50 19.98 12.91 32.39
CA HIS A 50 19.86 13.66 31.13
C HIS A 50 18.49 14.31 30.93
N THR A 51 17.42 13.68 31.40
CA THR A 51 16.04 14.14 31.21
C THR A 51 15.51 14.98 32.37
N GLY A 52 16.20 14.97 33.52
CA GLY A 52 15.70 15.57 34.77
C GLY A 52 14.50 14.81 35.35
N LEU A 53 14.37 13.51 35.04
CA LEU A 53 13.32 12.62 35.53
C LEU A 53 13.90 11.61 36.51
N SER A 54 13.13 11.16 37.50
CA SER A 54 13.61 10.14 38.44
C SER A 54 13.67 8.76 37.76
N ALA A 55 14.62 7.91 38.17
CA ALA A 55 14.74 6.55 37.64
C ALA A 55 13.47 5.72 37.89
N SER A 56 12.80 5.93 39.03
CA SER A 56 11.52 5.30 39.35
C SER A 56 10.42 5.73 38.39
N PHE A 57 10.31 7.03 38.09
CA PHE A 57 9.34 7.55 37.14
C PHE A 57 9.60 7.04 35.72
N LEU A 58 10.86 7.04 35.27
CA LEU A 58 11.25 6.46 33.99
C LEU A 58 10.91 4.97 33.89
N SER A 59 11.09 4.21 34.98
CA SER A 59 10.67 2.79 35.03
C SER A 59 9.17 2.63 34.88
N GLN A 60 8.37 3.47 35.53
CA GLN A 60 6.91 3.47 35.41
C GLN A 60 6.45 3.83 33.99
N LEU A 61 7.13 4.79 33.34
CA LEU A 61 6.89 5.11 31.93
C LEU A 61 7.22 3.94 31.01
N GLU A 62 8.39 3.31 31.17
CA GLU A 62 8.83 2.18 30.34
C GLU A 62 7.94 0.94 30.49
N THR A 63 7.28 0.79 31.63
CA THR A 63 6.36 -0.33 31.92
C THR A 63 4.90 0.00 31.61
N GLY A 64 4.61 1.21 31.11
CA GLY A 64 3.24 1.63 30.79
C GLY A 64 2.33 1.87 32.00
N ARG A 65 2.89 1.89 33.21
CA ARG A 65 2.13 2.17 34.45
C ARG A 65 1.71 3.62 34.57
N VAL A 66 2.40 4.51 33.86
CA VAL A 66 2.07 5.94 33.78
C VAL A 66 2.18 6.38 32.33
N VAL A 67 1.21 7.19 31.88
CA VAL A 67 1.23 7.81 30.56
C VAL A 67 2.14 9.05 30.61
N PRO A 68 3.13 9.16 29.70
CA PRO A 68 4.01 10.32 29.69
C PRO A 68 3.28 11.58 29.19
N THR A 69 3.53 12.71 29.85
CA THR A 69 3.12 14.01 29.32
C THR A 69 3.94 14.36 28.07
N LEU A 70 3.39 15.23 27.21
CA LEU A 70 4.10 15.75 26.03
C LEU A 70 5.45 16.37 26.40
N ARG A 71 5.50 17.07 27.55
CA ARG A 71 6.73 17.66 28.09
C ARG A 71 7.79 16.59 28.41
N ASN A 72 7.38 15.48 29.03
CA ASN A 72 8.30 14.38 29.35
C ASN A 72 8.79 13.69 28.07
N LEU A 73 7.90 13.48 27.10
CA LEU A 73 8.30 12.94 25.79
C LEU A 73 9.28 13.84 25.07
N ALA A 74 9.06 15.16 25.04
CA ALA A 74 9.99 16.11 24.44
C ALA A 74 11.39 16.04 25.06
N ARG A 75 11.49 15.99 26.40
CA ARG A 75 12.78 15.82 27.10
C ARG A 75 13.49 14.53 26.69
N ILE A 76 12.77 13.42 26.62
CA ILE A 76 13.32 12.13 26.21
C ILE A 76 13.74 12.16 24.73
N ALA A 77 12.93 12.75 23.85
CA ALA A 77 13.20 12.89 22.42
C ALA A 77 14.52 13.64 22.17
N MET A 78 14.74 14.74 22.90
CA MET A 78 15.96 15.54 22.81
C MET A 78 17.21 14.74 23.18
N VAL A 79 17.16 13.91 24.23
CA VAL A 79 18.30 13.06 24.63
C VAL A 79 18.69 12.06 23.55
N PHE A 80 17.72 11.58 22.77
CA PHE A 80 17.94 10.60 21.71
C PHE A 80 17.97 11.19 20.29
N SER A 81 17.92 12.52 20.16
CA SER A 81 17.84 13.24 18.89
C SER A 81 16.73 12.72 17.98
N LYS A 82 15.51 12.59 18.53
CA LYS A 82 14.30 12.17 17.83
C LYS A 82 13.28 13.29 17.78
N ASP A 83 12.48 13.30 16.72
CA ASP A 83 11.27 14.10 16.66
C ASP A 83 10.17 13.51 17.55
N LEU A 84 9.27 14.38 18.03
CA LEU A 84 8.19 13.96 18.93
C LEU A 84 7.22 12.97 18.27
N SER A 85 7.05 13.05 16.95
CA SER A 85 6.25 12.13 16.13
C SER A 85 6.71 10.67 16.25
N TYR A 86 7.99 10.42 16.54
CA TYR A 86 8.53 9.07 16.68
C TYR A 86 7.79 8.21 17.72
N PHE A 87 7.26 8.82 18.78
CA PHE A 87 6.51 8.09 19.81
C PHE A 87 5.09 7.72 19.37
N PHE A 88 4.59 8.30 18.27
CA PHE A 88 3.23 8.13 17.78
C PHE A 88 3.17 7.45 16.40
N GLU A 89 4.30 7.29 15.71
CA GLU A 89 4.41 6.50 14.48
C GLU A 89 3.76 5.12 14.69
N PRO A 90 3.00 4.56 13.74
CA PRO A 90 2.61 3.16 13.81
C PRO A 90 3.86 2.29 13.98
N GLU A 91 3.85 1.33 14.90
CA GLU A 91 4.95 0.35 14.97
C GLU A 91 5.03 -0.31 13.58
N PRO A 92 6.21 -0.45 12.94
CA PRO A 92 6.29 -1.22 11.71
C PRO A 92 5.83 -2.64 12.03
N HIS A 93 4.61 -2.96 11.62
CA HIS A 93 4.11 -4.30 11.70
C HIS A 93 5.05 -5.15 10.82
N THR A 94 5.61 -6.20 11.40
CA THR A 94 6.41 -7.13 10.62
C THR A 94 5.61 -7.62 9.41
N LEU A 95 6.15 -7.38 8.21
CA LEU A 95 5.63 -7.95 6.96
C LEU A 95 5.90 -9.45 6.88
N PHE A 96 6.79 -9.98 7.72
CA PHE A 96 7.06 -11.41 7.78
C PHE A 96 5.92 -12.13 8.49
N ARG A 97 5.10 -12.83 7.70
CA ARG A 97 4.03 -13.72 8.16
C ARG A 97 4.01 -14.98 7.30
N VAL A 98 3.70 -16.11 7.92
CA VAL A 98 3.48 -17.37 7.22
C VAL A 98 1.97 -17.61 7.13
N HIS A 99 1.44 -17.59 5.91
CA HIS A 99 0.03 -17.91 5.64
C HIS A 99 -0.12 -19.39 5.34
N ARG A 100 -0.74 -20.15 6.25
CA ARG A 100 -1.02 -21.58 6.04
C ARG A 100 -2.28 -21.74 5.19
N LYS A 101 -2.31 -22.80 4.36
CA LYS A 101 -3.48 -23.12 3.53
C LYS A 101 -4.75 -23.31 4.36
N SER A 102 -4.63 -23.91 5.55
CA SER A 102 -5.74 -24.14 6.49
C SER A 102 -6.45 -22.87 6.95
N ASP A 103 -5.77 -21.73 6.89
CA ASP A 103 -6.25 -20.48 7.47
C ASP A 103 -6.84 -19.56 6.39
N ARG A 104 -6.81 -20.01 5.13
CA ARG A 104 -7.28 -19.23 4.00
C ARG A 104 -8.80 -19.27 3.92
N VAL A 105 -9.36 -18.11 3.62
CA VAL A 105 -10.79 -17.97 3.34
C VAL A 105 -11.00 -17.98 1.84
N ARG A 106 -11.81 -18.93 1.37
CA ARG A 106 -12.24 -19.01 -0.03
C ARG A 106 -13.44 -18.10 -0.25
N LEU A 107 -13.32 -17.18 -1.20
CA LEU A 107 -14.35 -16.21 -1.60
C LEU A 107 -14.84 -16.51 -3.02
N PRO A 108 -16.10 -16.16 -3.38
CA PRO A 108 -17.14 -15.61 -2.51
C PRO A 108 -17.72 -16.69 -1.56
N GLN A 109 -18.11 -16.29 -0.33
CA GLN A 109 -18.69 -17.21 0.66
C GLN A 109 -20.23 -17.25 0.65
N THR A 110 -20.89 -16.16 0.27
CA THR A 110 -22.35 -16.02 0.26
C THR A 110 -22.80 -15.04 -0.83
N GLY A 111 -24.04 -15.17 -1.31
CA GLY A 111 -24.71 -14.14 -2.12
C GLY A 111 -24.42 -14.15 -3.63
N THR A 112 -23.70 -15.13 -4.15
CA THR A 112 -23.53 -15.34 -5.59
C THR A 112 -24.03 -16.72 -5.99
N ASP A 113 -25.20 -16.77 -6.62
CA ASP A 113 -25.66 -17.96 -7.32
C ASP A 113 -24.74 -18.18 -8.54
N ASP A 114 -24.07 -19.34 -8.59
CA ASP A 114 -23.18 -19.76 -9.68
C ASP A 114 -21.94 -18.85 -9.88
N PRO A 115 -20.94 -18.89 -8.98
CA PRO A 115 -19.73 -18.07 -9.09
C PRO A 115 -18.85 -18.48 -10.28
N THR A 116 -18.29 -17.50 -10.98
CA THR A 116 -17.41 -17.75 -12.13
C THR A 116 -15.99 -18.15 -11.74
N TYR A 117 -15.59 -17.80 -10.53
CA TYR A 117 -14.29 -18.11 -9.95
C TYR A 117 -14.36 -18.05 -8.43
N TYR A 118 -13.37 -18.65 -7.79
CA TYR A 118 -13.07 -18.50 -6.38
C TYR A 118 -11.67 -17.96 -6.19
N PHE A 119 -11.45 -17.22 -5.11
CA PHE A 119 -10.11 -16.75 -4.74
C PHE A 119 -9.86 -16.88 -3.24
N GLU A 120 -8.59 -17.12 -2.90
CA GLU A 120 -8.06 -17.13 -1.54
C GLU A 120 -6.94 -16.10 -1.44
N SER A 121 -7.05 -15.15 -0.52
CA SER A 121 -5.97 -14.17 -0.26
C SER A 121 -4.76 -14.84 0.36
N LEU A 122 -3.58 -14.66 -0.23
CA LEU A 122 -2.30 -15.20 0.23
C LEU A 122 -1.50 -14.23 1.10
N GLY A 123 -1.99 -12.99 1.27
CA GLY A 123 -1.39 -11.96 2.12
C GLY A 123 -2.39 -11.30 3.08
N TYR A 124 -3.41 -12.03 3.54
CA TYR A 124 -4.46 -11.47 4.41
C TYR A 124 -3.89 -10.98 5.75
N MET A 125 -4.35 -9.84 6.29
CA MET A 125 -3.81 -9.19 7.50
C MET A 125 -2.32 -8.81 7.44
N VAL A 126 -1.74 -8.66 6.24
CA VAL A 126 -0.46 -7.96 6.08
C VAL A 126 -0.79 -6.46 5.95
N PRO A 127 -0.46 -5.64 6.95
CA PRO A 127 -0.72 -4.20 6.89
C PRO A 127 0.21 -3.51 5.88
N ASP A 128 -0.27 -2.41 5.31
CA ASP A 128 0.48 -1.55 4.37
C ASP A 128 1.15 -2.31 3.20
N ARG A 129 0.51 -3.41 2.76
CA ARG A 129 1.04 -4.25 1.67
C ARG A 129 0.99 -3.51 0.33
N HIS A 130 2.09 -3.59 -0.42
CA HIS A 130 2.20 -3.02 -1.77
C HIS A 130 1.65 -3.93 -2.87
N MET A 131 1.40 -5.20 -2.53
CA MET A 131 0.87 -6.20 -3.44
C MET A 131 -0.18 -7.06 -2.74
N ASP A 132 -1.17 -7.52 -3.51
CA ASP A 132 -2.17 -8.48 -3.07
C ASP A 132 -2.02 -9.78 -3.88
N PRO A 133 -1.42 -10.83 -3.28
CA PRO A 133 -1.33 -12.14 -3.88
C PRO A 133 -2.59 -12.97 -3.59
N TYR A 134 -3.05 -13.71 -4.60
CA TYR A 134 -4.24 -14.56 -4.56
C TYR A 134 -3.96 -15.91 -5.20
N TYR A 135 -4.55 -16.95 -4.63
CA TYR A 135 -4.75 -18.23 -5.30
C TYR A 135 -6.16 -18.21 -5.90
N ALA A 136 -6.27 -18.29 -7.22
CA ALA A 136 -7.54 -18.20 -7.95
C ALA A 136 -7.86 -19.52 -8.64
N GLU A 137 -9.13 -19.92 -8.58
CA GLU A 137 -9.69 -21.09 -9.25
C GLU A 137 -10.89 -20.64 -10.11
N PHE A 138 -10.75 -20.77 -11.42
CA PHE A 138 -11.78 -20.43 -12.40
C PHE A 138 -12.56 -21.68 -12.79
N ILE A 139 -13.88 -21.62 -12.68
CA ILE A 139 -14.76 -22.77 -12.90
C ILE A 139 -15.21 -22.81 -14.37
N PRO A 140 -15.31 -23.99 -15.01
CA PRO A 140 -15.92 -24.11 -16.32
C PRO A 140 -17.34 -23.54 -16.30
N LEU A 141 -17.62 -22.59 -17.21
CA LEU A 141 -18.92 -21.94 -17.30
C LEU A 141 -19.74 -22.55 -18.44
N ARG A 142 -21.06 -22.47 -18.29
CA ARG A 142 -21.97 -22.70 -19.43
C ARG A 142 -21.69 -21.65 -20.52
N ALA A 143 -21.82 -22.05 -21.77
CA ALA A 143 -21.43 -21.22 -22.92
C ALA A 143 -22.16 -19.86 -22.98
N ASP A 144 -23.38 -19.80 -22.48
CA ASP A 144 -24.25 -18.61 -22.43
C ASP A 144 -23.92 -17.65 -21.28
N LYS A 145 -23.11 -18.06 -20.32
CA LYS A 145 -22.75 -17.20 -19.19
C LYS A 145 -21.70 -16.17 -19.63
N GLU A 146 -22.07 -14.90 -19.60
CA GLU A 146 -21.15 -13.80 -19.85
C GLU A 146 -20.27 -13.50 -18.63
N VAL A 147 -18.96 -13.36 -18.88
CA VAL A 147 -18.02 -12.85 -17.90
C VAL A 147 -17.86 -11.35 -18.11
N ARG A 148 -18.20 -10.56 -17.08
CA ARG A 148 -18.06 -9.11 -17.12
C ARG A 148 -16.60 -8.70 -16.96
N PRO A 149 -16.10 -7.78 -17.80
CA PRO A 149 -14.78 -7.21 -17.59
C PRO A 149 -14.75 -6.31 -16.36
N HIS A 150 -13.55 -6.16 -15.80
CA HIS A 150 -13.28 -5.30 -14.66
C HIS A 150 -11.98 -4.52 -14.89
N VAL A 151 -11.77 -3.50 -14.06
CA VAL A 151 -10.60 -2.64 -14.05
C VAL A 151 -10.21 -2.33 -12.62
N HIS A 152 -8.92 -2.17 -12.38
CA HIS A 152 -8.41 -1.62 -11.12
C HIS A 152 -7.06 -0.93 -11.35
N PRO A 153 -6.68 0.05 -10.51
CA PRO A 153 -5.41 0.74 -10.67
C PRO A 153 -4.23 -0.21 -10.46
N GLY A 154 -3.14 0.05 -11.18
CA GLY A 154 -1.88 -0.65 -11.05
C GLY A 154 -1.69 -1.80 -12.02
N TYR A 155 -0.88 -2.77 -11.62
CA TYR A 155 -0.45 -3.87 -12.50
C TYR A 155 -0.89 -5.20 -11.92
N GLU A 156 -1.10 -6.16 -12.81
CA GLU A 156 -1.39 -7.53 -12.43
C GLU A 156 -0.41 -8.48 -13.11
N PHE A 157 0.10 -9.41 -12.31
CA PHE A 157 0.87 -10.55 -12.74
C PHE A 157 0.07 -11.82 -12.46
N LEU A 158 -0.07 -12.67 -13.46
CA LEU A 158 -0.76 -13.95 -13.35
C LEU A 158 0.18 -15.07 -13.83
N TYR A 159 0.25 -16.15 -13.07
CA TYR A 159 0.99 -17.37 -13.41
C TYR A 159 0.07 -18.59 -13.34
N MET A 160 0.00 -19.35 -14.43
CA MET A 160 -0.87 -20.52 -14.54
C MET A 160 -0.27 -21.74 -13.87
N LEU A 161 -1.03 -22.35 -12.95
CA LEU A 161 -0.64 -23.56 -12.23
C LEU A 161 -1.26 -24.83 -12.85
N GLN A 162 -2.49 -24.75 -13.35
CA GLN A 162 -3.21 -25.88 -13.91
C GLN A 162 -4.34 -25.43 -14.84
N GLY A 163 -4.66 -26.25 -15.84
CA GLY A 163 -5.80 -26.03 -16.73
C GLY A 163 -5.54 -24.95 -17.78
N GLU A 164 -6.62 -24.48 -18.40
CA GLU A 164 -6.59 -23.51 -19.49
C GLU A 164 -7.44 -22.29 -19.14
N LEU A 165 -6.85 -21.10 -19.17
CA LEU A 165 -7.50 -19.85 -18.83
C LEU A 165 -7.47 -18.90 -20.02
N GLN A 166 -8.65 -18.49 -20.50
CA GLN A 166 -8.74 -17.38 -21.42
C GLN A 166 -8.71 -16.06 -20.64
N ILE A 167 -7.70 -15.24 -20.93
CA ILE A 167 -7.65 -13.83 -20.53
C ILE A 167 -8.10 -12.97 -21.70
N ARG A 168 -9.03 -12.04 -21.45
CA ARG A 168 -9.35 -10.95 -22.36
C ARG A 168 -8.79 -9.66 -21.76
N HIS A 169 -8.01 -8.90 -22.53
CA HIS A 169 -7.44 -7.60 -22.15
C HIS A 169 -7.72 -6.60 -23.29
N GLY A 170 -8.60 -5.64 -23.03
CA GLY A 170 -9.23 -4.83 -24.08
C GLY A 170 -9.96 -5.73 -25.09
N ASP A 171 -9.58 -5.60 -26.36
CA ASP A 171 -10.15 -6.37 -27.47
C ASP A 171 -9.39 -7.67 -27.79
N LYS A 172 -8.28 -7.94 -27.08
CA LYS A 172 -7.45 -9.11 -27.32
C LYS A 172 -7.83 -10.23 -26.37
N ALA A 173 -7.89 -11.45 -26.90
CA ALA A 173 -8.11 -12.66 -26.12
C ALA A 173 -6.96 -13.64 -26.35
N HIS A 174 -6.46 -14.23 -25.26
CA HIS A 174 -5.40 -15.22 -25.28
C HIS A 174 -5.77 -16.37 -24.33
N VAL A 175 -5.50 -17.60 -24.74
CA VAL A 175 -5.60 -18.78 -23.86
C VAL A 175 -4.21 -19.03 -23.29
N LEU A 176 -4.14 -19.20 -21.98
CA LEU A 176 -2.94 -19.51 -21.22
C LEU A 176 -3.06 -20.94 -20.69
N GLU A 177 -1.95 -21.68 -20.77
CA GLU A 177 -1.83 -23.05 -20.26
C GLU A 177 -0.94 -23.10 -19.02
N ALA A 178 -0.85 -24.25 -18.35
CA ALA A 178 0.00 -24.42 -17.18
C ALA A 178 1.48 -24.06 -17.49
N GLY A 179 2.07 -23.20 -16.67
CA GLY A 179 3.43 -22.67 -16.88
C GLY A 179 3.49 -21.33 -17.60
N ASP A 180 2.41 -20.91 -18.27
CA ASP A 180 2.33 -19.57 -18.86
C ASP A 180 2.17 -18.49 -17.80
N SER A 181 2.57 -17.26 -18.16
CA SER A 181 2.35 -16.09 -17.33
C SER A 181 2.03 -14.86 -18.17
N VAL A 182 1.37 -13.90 -17.54
CA VAL A 182 1.06 -12.61 -18.14
C VAL A 182 1.28 -11.50 -17.12
N TYR A 183 1.82 -10.37 -17.59
CA TYR A 183 1.96 -9.13 -16.84
C TYR A 183 1.29 -8.03 -17.66
N PHE A 184 0.40 -7.26 -17.04
CA PHE A 184 -0.33 -6.22 -17.76
C PHE A 184 -0.77 -5.06 -16.85
N ASP A 185 -1.09 -3.94 -17.48
CA ASP A 185 -1.74 -2.79 -16.85
C ASP A 185 -3.22 -3.11 -16.60
N ALA A 186 -3.60 -3.21 -15.34
CA ALA A 186 -4.92 -3.60 -14.90
C ALA A 186 -5.97 -2.47 -15.01
N SER A 187 -5.54 -1.26 -15.37
CA SER A 187 -6.45 -0.16 -15.71
C SER A 187 -7.13 -0.36 -17.06
N THR A 188 -6.62 -1.26 -17.90
CA THR A 188 -7.30 -1.69 -19.12
C THR A 188 -8.35 -2.76 -18.79
N PRO A 189 -9.59 -2.69 -19.33
CA PRO A 189 -10.63 -3.67 -19.08
C PRO A 189 -10.16 -5.11 -19.34
N HIS A 190 -10.28 -5.97 -18.34
CA HIS A 190 -9.87 -7.36 -18.45
C HIS A 190 -10.86 -8.33 -17.81
N ALA A 191 -10.86 -9.58 -18.29
CA ALA A 191 -11.77 -10.64 -17.86
C ALA A 191 -11.11 -12.01 -17.97
N TYR A 192 -11.55 -12.94 -17.13
CA TYR A 192 -11.03 -14.31 -17.05
C TYR A 192 -12.15 -15.32 -17.29
N ARG A 193 -11.89 -16.30 -18.16
CA ARG A 193 -12.83 -17.40 -18.41
C ARG A 193 -12.05 -18.71 -18.44
N CYS A 194 -12.50 -19.70 -17.67
CA CYS A 194 -12.01 -21.06 -17.82
C CYS A 194 -12.28 -21.55 -19.25
N ALA A 195 -11.22 -21.87 -20.00
CA ALA A 195 -11.31 -22.30 -21.40
C ALA A 195 -11.46 -23.83 -21.53
N GLY A 196 -10.96 -24.57 -20.54
CA GLY A 196 -11.03 -26.03 -20.49
C GLY A 196 -12.29 -26.59 -19.82
N SER A 197 -12.38 -27.92 -19.81
CA SER A 197 -13.45 -28.70 -19.15
C SER A 197 -13.20 -29.01 -17.68
N ILE A 198 -12.01 -28.67 -17.17
CA ILE A 198 -11.62 -28.77 -15.77
C ILE A 198 -11.32 -27.37 -15.22
N PRO A 199 -11.41 -27.14 -13.90
CA PRO A 199 -11.03 -25.86 -13.31
C PRO A 199 -9.60 -25.43 -13.66
N ALA A 200 -9.46 -24.15 -13.98
CA ALA A 200 -8.18 -23.52 -14.22
C ALA A 200 -7.69 -22.83 -12.94
N VAL A 201 -6.42 -23.01 -12.60
CA VAL A 201 -5.83 -22.49 -11.35
C VAL A 201 -4.67 -21.57 -11.67
N ALA A 202 -4.66 -20.40 -11.03
CA ALA A 202 -3.61 -19.41 -11.20
C ALA A 202 -3.16 -18.79 -9.87
N LEU A 203 -1.90 -18.40 -9.81
CA LEU A 203 -1.40 -17.43 -8.84
C LEU A 203 -1.53 -16.04 -9.46
N ILE A 204 -2.23 -15.13 -8.77
CA ILE A 204 -2.42 -13.75 -9.21
C ILE A 204 -1.77 -12.83 -8.20
N VAL A 205 -1.01 -11.84 -8.65
CA VAL A 205 -0.45 -10.79 -7.82
C VAL A 205 -0.85 -9.45 -8.43
N THR A 206 -1.68 -8.70 -7.71
CA THR A 206 -1.99 -7.31 -8.07
C THR A 206 -1.08 -6.38 -7.29
N MET A 207 -0.59 -5.33 -7.94
CA MET A 207 0.20 -4.27 -7.31
C MET A 207 -0.53 -2.96 -7.43
N HIS A 208 -0.76 -2.31 -6.29
CA HIS A 208 -1.41 -1.00 -6.27
C HIS A 208 -0.42 0.06 -6.75
N GLN A 209 -0.77 0.79 -7.81
CA GLN A 209 -0.04 2.01 -8.11
C GLN A 209 -0.45 3.07 -7.09
N GLN A 210 0.43 3.36 -6.14
CA GLN A 210 0.28 4.56 -5.31
C GLN A 210 0.25 5.75 -6.25
N HIS A 211 -0.80 6.56 -6.17
CA HIS A 211 -0.80 7.87 -6.79
C HIS A 211 0.34 8.63 -6.10
N LEU A 212 1.48 8.74 -6.78
CA LEU A 212 2.50 9.71 -6.40
C LEU A 212 1.76 11.05 -6.43
N MET A 213 1.37 11.57 -5.26
CA MET A 213 1.06 12.98 -5.14
C MET A 213 2.32 13.66 -5.64
N GLN A 214 2.29 14.12 -6.89
CA GLN A 214 3.29 15.00 -7.44
C GLN A 214 3.38 16.13 -6.42
N SER A 215 4.49 16.21 -5.69
CA SER A 215 4.79 17.38 -4.89
C SER A 215 4.76 18.53 -5.87
N ALA A 216 3.68 19.31 -5.84
CA ALA A 216 3.53 20.47 -6.70
C ALA A 216 4.78 21.31 -6.50
N ALA A 217 5.51 21.50 -7.59
CA ALA A 217 6.79 22.17 -7.62
C ALA A 217 6.72 23.50 -6.86
N ALA A 218 7.54 23.64 -5.82
CA ALA A 218 7.91 24.96 -5.33
C ALA A 218 8.78 25.62 -6.41
N ARG A 219 8.13 26.27 -7.38
CA ARG A 219 8.80 27.23 -8.26
C ARG A 219 9.27 28.39 -7.39
N PRO A 220 10.56 28.76 -7.41
CA PRO A 220 10.98 30.00 -6.76
C PRO A 220 10.37 31.18 -7.51
N LEU A 221 9.81 32.10 -6.72
CA LEU A 221 9.25 33.36 -7.20
C LEU A 221 10.38 34.16 -7.85
N ALA A 222 10.41 34.22 -9.19
CA ALA A 222 11.35 35.07 -9.90
C ALA A 222 10.96 36.55 -9.66
N SER A 223 11.90 37.31 -9.10
CA SER A 223 11.81 38.75 -8.91
C SER A 223 11.57 39.46 -10.24
N ALA A 224 10.46 40.19 -10.35
CA ALA A 224 10.25 41.16 -11.40
C ALA A 224 11.20 42.36 -11.17
N GLY A 225 12.26 42.42 -11.97
CA GLY A 225 13.18 43.54 -12.10
C GLY A 225 13.24 43.99 -13.55
N SER A 226 13.10 45.28 -13.76
CA SER A 226 12.72 45.99 -14.97
C SER A 226 13.74 46.04 -16.13
N ALA A 227 13.18 46.31 -17.31
CA ALA A 227 13.69 47.18 -18.39
C ALA A 227 14.51 46.55 -19.53
N GLY A 228 14.03 46.78 -20.76
CA GLY A 228 14.81 46.57 -21.99
C GLY A 228 13.95 46.52 -23.24
N ARG A 229 13.51 47.69 -23.75
CA ARG A 229 12.97 47.84 -25.11
C ARG A 229 14.02 47.43 -26.15
N GLY A 230 13.60 46.69 -27.18
CA GLY A 230 14.42 46.44 -28.37
C GLY A 230 13.63 45.66 -29.42
N SER A 231 13.42 46.28 -30.57
CA SER A 231 12.53 45.88 -31.65
C SER A 231 13.21 45.05 -32.74
N GLN A 232 12.38 44.40 -33.57
CA GLN A 232 12.55 44.04 -34.99
C GLN A 232 13.04 42.63 -35.40
N HIS A 233 12.13 42.00 -36.16
CA HIS A 233 12.30 41.32 -37.46
C HIS A 233 13.20 40.08 -37.61
N GLY A 234 12.54 38.98 -38.03
CA GLY A 234 12.84 38.33 -39.31
C GLY A 234 13.56 36.99 -39.27
N GLY A 235 13.08 36.03 -40.07
CA GLY A 235 13.91 34.96 -40.61
C GLY A 235 13.46 33.53 -40.27
N ALA A 236 12.79 32.90 -41.23
CA ALA A 236 12.48 31.48 -41.24
C ALA A 236 13.64 30.62 -41.80
N ALA A 237 13.80 29.42 -41.18
CA ALA A 237 14.27 28.15 -41.75
C ALA A 237 15.74 28.04 -42.29
N PRO A 238 16.31 26.84 -42.54
CA PRO A 238 15.78 25.49 -42.39
C PRO A 238 16.71 24.47 -41.66
N VAL A 239 16.13 23.27 -41.48
CA VAL A 239 16.74 21.97 -41.18
C VAL A 239 17.71 21.54 -42.31
N PRO A 240 18.72 20.70 -42.00
CA PRO A 240 19.03 19.60 -42.91
C PRO A 240 18.99 18.23 -42.22
N ALA A 241 18.38 17.30 -42.93
CA ALA A 241 18.31 15.89 -42.63
C ALA A 241 19.54 15.12 -43.12
N ALA A 242 19.57 13.85 -42.71
CA ALA A 242 20.24 12.68 -43.30
C ALA A 242 21.55 12.22 -42.64
N ARG A 243 21.55 10.99 -42.11
CA ARG A 243 21.87 9.81 -42.94
C ARG A 243 21.63 8.49 -42.20
N SER A 244 20.96 7.61 -42.92
CA SER A 244 20.87 6.17 -42.76
C SER A 244 22.18 5.46 -43.12
N LEU A 245 22.54 4.43 -42.36
CA LEU A 245 23.33 3.25 -42.77
C LEU A 245 22.69 2.06 -42.02
N ASP A 246 21.95 1.18 -42.69
CA ASP A 246 22.42 -0.09 -43.29
C ASP A 246 23.36 -0.88 -42.35
N ARG A 247 22.88 -1.98 -41.74
CA ARG A 247 22.76 -3.37 -42.25
C ARG A 247 23.98 -4.21 -41.86
N ASP A 248 23.70 -5.27 -41.10
CA ASP A 248 24.31 -6.62 -41.10
C ASP A 248 24.48 -7.16 -39.66
N LEU A 249 23.67 -8.12 -39.23
CA LEU A 249 23.82 -9.57 -39.45
C LEU A 249 24.96 -10.16 -38.60
N MET A 250 24.62 -10.84 -37.49
CA MET A 250 25.15 -12.19 -37.23
C MET A 250 24.41 -12.90 -36.09
N GLN A 251 23.97 -14.11 -36.43
CA GLN A 251 23.43 -15.14 -35.55
C GLN A 251 24.55 -15.76 -34.71
N ALA A 252 24.25 -16.11 -33.46
CA ALA A 252 25.00 -17.13 -32.72
C ALA A 252 24.02 -18.04 -31.97
N LYS A 253 24.09 -19.33 -32.27
CA LYS A 253 23.42 -20.47 -31.62
C LYS A 253 24.01 -20.75 -30.22
N PRO A 254 23.31 -21.53 -29.37
CA PRO A 254 23.68 -21.75 -27.97
C PRO A 254 24.69 -22.90 -27.80
N LEU A 255 25.36 -22.91 -26.64
CA LEU A 255 26.19 -24.01 -26.13
C LEU A 255 25.64 -24.45 -24.77
N GLY A 256 25.55 -25.77 -24.58
CA GLY A 256 25.69 -26.44 -23.28
C GLY A 256 24.42 -26.67 -22.50
#